data_AF-G8WPF6-F1
#
_entry.id   AF-G8WPF6-F1
#
_cell.length_a   1.000
_cell.length_b   1.000
_cell.length_c   1.000
_cell.angle_alpha   90.00
_cell.angle_beta   90.00
_cell.angle_gamma   90.00
#
_symmetry.space_group_name_H-M   'P 1'
#
loop_
_entity.id
_entity.type
_entity.pdbx_description
1 polymer ?
#
loop_
_entity_poly.entity_id
_entity_poly.type
_entity_poly.pdbx_seq_one_letter_code
_entity_poly.pdbx_strand_id
1 'polypeptide(L)' 'MLTRPAPPPTDAAGRLRADFVEWMQGLEPGWVTATPGLGRPAQLTALGNGVVPQQASRAVELLAPPFPRCPRCTAA' A
#
# COMPACT_ATOMS: atom_id res chain seq x y z
N MET A 1 -10.35 -1.51 -0.19
CA MET A 1 -11.24 -1.57 0.99
C MET A 1 -10.53 -2.39 2.05
N LEU A 2 -10.57 -1.99 3.33
CA LEU A 2 -10.07 -2.81 4.44
C LEU A 2 -11.09 -3.92 4.71
N THR A 3 -10.96 -5.04 3.99
CA THR A 3 -11.89 -6.17 4.04
C THR A 3 -11.60 -7.15 5.17
N ARG A 4 -10.54 -6.91 5.94
CA ARG A 4 -10.07 -7.77 7.03
C ARG A 4 -9.94 -7.00 8.35
N PRO A 5 -10.11 -7.66 9.52
CA PRO A 5 -9.88 -7.04 10.82
C PRO A 5 -8.47 -6.49 10.96
N ALA A 6 -8.32 -5.42 11.73
CA ALA A 6 -7.01 -4.85 12.05
C ALA A 6 -6.22 -5.82 12.96
N PRO A 7 -4.94 -6.10 12.65
CA PRO A 7 -4.04 -6.74 13.60
C PRO A 7 -3.84 -5.87 14.84
N PRO A 8 -3.39 -6.44 15.98
CA PRO A 8 -2.95 -5.64 17.12
C PRO A 8 -1.86 -4.64 16.69
N PRO A 9 -1.88 -3.40 17.20
CA PRO A 9 -0.90 -2.39 16.80
C PRO A 9 0.51 -2.70 17.29
N THR A 10 0.63 -3.41 18.41
CA THR A 10 1.90 -3.72 19.06
C THR A 10 2.02 -5.20 19.44
N ASP A 11 3.26 -5.67 19.59
CA ASP A 11 3.56 -6.98 20.18
C ASP A 11 3.53 -6.92 21.72
N ALA A 12 3.76 -8.06 22.37
CA ALA A 12 3.76 -8.16 23.84
C ALA A 12 4.82 -7.28 24.53
N ALA A 13 5.87 -6.87 23.80
CA ALA A 13 6.90 -5.96 24.29
C ALA A 13 6.59 -4.49 23.97
N GLY A 14 5.39 -4.18 23.47
CA GLY A 14 4.96 -2.83 23.11
C GLY A 14 5.55 -2.31 21.81
N ARG A 15 6.17 -3.15 20.97
CA ARG A 15 6.81 -2.72 19.73
C ARG A 15 5.80 -2.76 18.57
N LEU A 16 5.85 -1.76 17.69
CA LEU A 16 4.98 -1.65 16.52
C LEU A 16 5.05 -2.92 15.65
N ARG A 17 3.91 -3.50 15.29
CA ARG A 17 3.90 -4.69 14.42
C ARG A 17 3.89 -4.30 12.94
N ALA A 18 4.70 -4.98 12.15
CA ALA A 18 4.80 -4.69 10.71
C ALA A 18 3.51 -5.06 9.95
N ASP A 19 2.81 -6.11 10.37
CA ASP A 19 1.53 -6.53 9.78
C ASP A 19 0.40 -5.52 10.03
N PHE A 20 0.43 -4.84 11.17
CA PHE A 20 -0.47 -3.71 11.43
C PHE A 20 -0.17 -2.53 10.51
N VAL A 21 1.11 -2.18 10.31
CA VAL A 21 1.48 -1.08 9.39
C VAL A 21 1.09 -1.42 7.94
N GLU A 22 1.33 -2.64 7.50
CA GLU A 22 0.89 -3.16 6.19
C GLU A 22 -0.64 -3.05 6.04
N TRP A 23 -1.39 -3.41 7.09
CA TRP A 23 -2.84 -3.26 7.12
C TRP A 23 -3.27 -1.78 7.04
N MET A 24 -2.60 -0.86 7.76
CA MET A 24 -2.93 0.58 7.71
C MET A 24 -2.78 1.17 6.31
N GLN A 25 -1.82 0.67 5.53
CA GLN A 25 -1.62 1.08 4.13
C GLN A 25 -2.66 0.42 3.19
N GLY A 26 -3.52 -0.44 3.70
CA GLY A 26 -4.51 -1.19 2.94
C GLY A 26 -3.88 -2.15 1.93
N LEU A 27 -2.69 -2.66 2.25
CA LEU A 27 -2.03 -3.72 1.50
C LEU A 27 -2.63 -5.08 1.85
N GLU A 28 -2.54 -6.00 0.89
CA GLU A 28 -2.93 -7.39 1.10
C GLU A 28 -2.08 -8.05 2.19
N PRO A 29 -2.63 -9.02 2.96
CA PRO A 29 -1.87 -9.75 3.95
C PRO A 29 -0.59 -10.35 3.38
N GLY A 30 0.55 -10.07 4.03
CA GLY A 30 1.82 -10.63 3.64
C GLY A 30 2.55 -9.88 2.52
N TRP A 31 1.99 -8.79 1.99
CA TRP A 31 2.59 -8.04 0.88
C TRP A 31 4.07 -7.70 1.10
N VAL A 32 4.41 -7.20 2.29
CA VAL A 32 5.80 -7.03 2.74
C VAL A 32 6.16 -8.11 3.74
N THR A 33 5.26 -8.41 4.68
CA THR A 33 5.54 -9.20 5.87
C THR A 33 5.77 -10.70 5.59
N ALA A 34 5.37 -11.22 4.43
CA ALA A 34 5.63 -12.60 4.00
C ALA A 34 6.85 -12.71 3.06
N THR A 35 7.65 -11.65 2.90
CA THR A 35 8.85 -11.68 2.04
C THR A 35 9.94 -12.58 2.65
N PRO A 36 10.40 -13.64 1.96
CA PRO A 36 11.43 -14.54 2.48
C PRO A 36 12.73 -13.82 2.81
N GLY A 37 13.30 -14.09 3.99
CA GLY A 37 14.57 -13.51 4.44
C GLY A 37 14.50 -12.05 4.90
N LEU A 38 13.32 -11.40 4.83
CA LEU A 38 13.17 -10.00 5.24
C LEU A 38 12.89 -9.88 6.74
N GLY A 39 13.88 -9.45 7.51
CA GLY A 39 13.73 -9.23 8.96
C GLY A 39 12.83 -8.05 9.30
N ARG A 40 12.23 -8.06 10.50
CA ARG A 40 11.31 -7.02 11.00
C ARG A 40 11.79 -5.57 10.81
N PRO A 41 13.06 -5.20 11.10
CA PRO A 41 13.52 -3.83 10.86
C PRO A 41 13.41 -3.43 9.38
N ALA A 42 13.83 -4.31 8.47
CA ALA A 42 13.77 -4.07 7.04
C ALA A 42 12.33 -4.01 6.52
N GLN A 43 11.42 -4.83 7.07
CA GLN A 43 9.98 -4.73 6.78
C GLN A 43 9.42 -3.35 7.15
N LEU A 44 9.74 -2.86 8.35
CA LEU A 44 9.29 -1.54 8.80
C LEU A 44 9.92 -0.41 7.99
N THR A 45 11.18 -0.52 7.58
CA THR A 45 11.82 0.43 6.66
C THR A 45 11.14 0.43 5.29
N ALA A 46 10.82 -0.74 4.73
CA ALA A 46 10.13 -0.85 3.46
C ALA A 46 8.72 -0.25 3.53
N LEU A 47 7.95 -0.58 4.58
CA LEU A 47 6.62 -0.03 4.80
C LEU A 47 6.67 1.48 5.07
N GLY A 48 7.61 1.96 5.89
CA GLY A 48 7.75 3.37 6.23
C GLY A 48 8.13 4.27 5.04
N ASN A 49 8.87 3.73 4.06
CA ASN A 49 9.22 4.43 2.82
C ASN A 49 8.24 4.15 1.66
N GLY A 50 7.33 3.20 1.84
CA GLY A 50 6.38 2.78 0.82
C GLY A 50 5.28 3.81 0.58
N VAL A 51 4.72 3.80 -0.63
CA VAL A 51 3.55 4.64 -0.97
C VAL A 51 2.27 3.99 -0.45
N VAL A 52 1.34 4.81 0.03
CA VAL A 52 -0.02 4.36 0.36
C VAL A 52 -0.82 4.25 -0.95
N PRO A 53 -1.22 3.05 -1.42
CA PRO A 53 -1.77 2.86 -2.77
C PRO A 53 -3.00 3.72 -3.09
N GLN A 54 -3.86 3.95 -2.10
CA GLN A 54 -5.07 4.76 -2.27
C GLN A 54 -4.73 6.24 -2.47
N GLN A 55 -3.72 6.74 -1.75
CA GLN A 55 -3.22 8.10 -1.93
C GLN A 55 -2.51 8.25 -3.27
N ALA A 56 -1.69 7.27 -3.66
CA ALA A 56 -1.01 7.25 -4.95
C ALA A 56 -2.00 7.20 -6.13
N SER A 57 -3.02 6.35 -6.07
CA SER A 57 -4.09 6.28 -7.08
C SER A 57 -4.76 7.63 -7.25
N ARG A 58 -5.11 8.29 -6.14
CA ARG A 58 -5.73 9.61 -6.19
C ARG A 58 -4.80 10.67 -6.76
N ALA A 59 -3.51 10.63 -6.43
CA ALA A 59 -2.53 11.55 -6.99
C ALA A 59 -2.39 11.39 -8.51
N VAL A 60 -2.38 10.15 -9.01
CA VAL A 60 -2.32 9.86 -10.45
C VAL A 60 -3.55 10.41 -11.18
N GLU A 61 -4.76 10.22 -10.64
CA GLU A 61 -5.99 10.79 -11.21
C GLU A 61 -5.93 12.33 -11.34
N LEU A 62 -5.32 13.01 -10.36
CA LEU A 62 -5.24 14.46 -10.31
C LEU A 62 -4.12 15.03 -11.19
N LEU A 63 -2.95 14.39 -11.19
CA LEU A 63 -1.73 14.91 -11.81
C LEU A 63 -1.49 14.38 -13.23
N ALA A 64 -2.08 13.24 -13.57
CA ALA A 64 -1.98 12.61 -14.87
C ALA A 64 -3.37 12.15 -15.34
N PRO A 65 -4.32 13.08 -15.55
CA PRO A 65 -5.64 12.73 -16.04
C PRO A 65 -5.51 12.02 -17.40
N PRO A 66 -6.44 11.10 -17.73
CA PRO A 66 -6.42 10.44 -19.02
C PRO A 66 -6.35 11.49 -20.13
N PHE A 67 -5.43 11.30 -21.08
CA PHE A 67 -5.36 12.16 -22.24
C PHE A 67 -6.76 12.24 -22.87
N PRO A 68 -7.25 13.44 -23.21
CA PRO A 68 -8.52 13.55 -23.89
C PRO A 68 -8.46 12.64 -25.12
N ARG A 69 -9.40 11.69 -25.20
CA ARG A 69 -9.54 10.84 -26.39
C ARG A 69 -9.56 11.80 -27.58
N CYS A 70 -8.67 11.59 -28.55
CA CYS A 70 -8.64 12.43 -29.73
C CYS A 70 -10.05 12.39 -30.36
N PRO A 71 -10.75 13.53 -30.47
CA PRO A 71 -12.13 13.55 -31.00
C PRO A 71 -12.21 13.07 -32.45
N ARG A 72 -11.05 13.01 -33.14
CA ARG A 72 -10.90 12.56 -34.52
C ARG A 72 -10.41 11.10 -34.64
N CYS A 73 -10.07 10.45 -33.52
CA CYS A 73 -9.73 9.03 -33.50
C CYS A 73 -11.00 8.24 -33.20
N THR A 74 -11.92 8.19 -34.17
CA THR A 74 -12.94 7.14 -34.19
C THR A 74 -12.20 5.83 -34.51
N ALA A 75 -12.36 4.81 -33.66
CA ALA A 75 -11.92 3.47 -34.00
C ALA A 75 -12.61 3.06 -35.31
N ALA A 76 -11.81 2.71 -36.32
CA ALA A 76 -12.27 2.10 -37.56
C ALA A 76 -12.76 0.68 -37.30
#